data_AF-A0A916EDL2-F1
#
_entry.id   AF-A0A916EDL2-F1
#
_cell.length_a   1.000
_cell.length_b   1.000
_cell.length_c   1.000
_cell.angle_alpha   90.00
_cell.angle_beta   90.00
_cell.angle_gamma   90.00
#
_symmetry.space_group_name_H-M   'P 1'
#
loop_
_entity.id
_entity.type
_entity.pdbx_description
1 polymer ?
#
loop_
_entity_poly.entity_id
_entity_poly.type
_entity_poly.pdbx_seq_one_letter_code
_entity_poly.pdbx_strand_id
1 'polypeptide(L)'
;MKQFRNLNKEELPTGIECGVTYKTDNLTLTINPSAYLNYLLNTFISLGGTTQHVSLSHLNECIESDTDVVINCSGIHAGTLGCVEDPEVYPARGQTVIVQLPQEYVNWAFFRHCAGSSNTWSDNMTYVIPRENGVVVLGGTFNEHNYSTDVDDNIAEAIIQRCLATRPDLLPPG
;
A
#
# COMPACT_ATOMS: atom_id res chain seq x y z
N MET A 1 -4.11 16.41 13.30
CA MET A 1 -3.37 16.86 12.10
C MET A 1 -2.97 18.30 12.33
N LYS A 2 -1.68 18.60 12.51
CA LYS A 2 -1.19 19.99 12.62
C LYS A 2 -0.68 20.42 11.23
N GLN A 3 -0.59 21.73 11.01
CA GLN A 3 -0.06 22.32 9.77
C GLN A 3 -0.71 21.82 8.47
N PHE A 4 -1.95 21.32 8.55
CA PHE A 4 -2.74 21.01 7.36
C PHE A 4 -3.02 22.31 6.63
N ARG A 5 -2.74 22.33 5.33
CA ARG A 5 -3.12 23.43 4.44
C ARG A 5 -3.23 22.95 3.01
N ASN A 6 -3.99 23.70 2.22
CA ASN A 6 -3.93 23.61 0.78
C ASN A 6 -2.58 24.16 0.29
N LEU A 7 -2.05 23.55 -0.75
CA LEU A 7 -0.90 24.06 -1.50
C LEU A 7 -1.36 25.23 -2.38
N ASN A 8 -0.53 26.27 -2.46
CA ASN A 8 -0.73 27.36 -3.41
C ASN A 8 -0.40 26.89 -4.83
N LYS A 9 -0.90 27.61 -5.84
CA LYS A 9 -0.73 27.22 -7.25
C LYS A 9 0.75 27.09 -7.66
N GLU A 10 1.63 27.88 -7.04
CA GLU A 10 3.07 27.90 -7.28
C GLU A 10 3.80 26.70 -6.66
N GLU A 11 3.19 26.03 -5.68
CA GLU A 11 3.72 24.84 -5.01
C GLU A 11 3.28 23.54 -5.69
N LEU A 12 2.27 23.62 -6.58
CA LEU A 12 1.73 22.47 -7.28
C LEU A 12 2.67 22.04 -8.42
N PRO A 13 2.96 20.74 -8.58
CA PRO A 13 3.62 20.23 -9.77
C PRO A 13 2.84 20.57 -11.05
N THR A 14 3.53 20.64 -12.18
CA THR A 14 2.89 20.89 -13.49
C THR A 14 1.75 19.92 -13.77
N GLY A 15 0.59 20.45 -14.12
CA GLY A 15 -0.61 19.67 -14.44
C GLY A 15 -1.42 19.19 -13.23
N ILE A 16 -1.11 19.66 -12.02
CA ILE A 16 -1.90 19.38 -10.82
C ILE A 16 -2.87 20.52 -10.55
N GLU A 17 -4.15 20.18 -10.36
CA GLU A 17 -5.23 21.13 -10.09
C GLU A 17 -5.24 21.58 -8.62
N CYS A 18 -5.03 20.64 -7.70
CA CYS A 18 -5.06 20.89 -6.27
C CYS A 18 -4.12 19.95 -5.51
N GLY A 19 -3.75 20.34 -4.30
CA GLY A 19 -2.91 19.54 -3.43
C GLY A 19 -2.99 20.03 -2.00
N VAL A 20 -2.68 19.13 -1.07
CA VAL A 20 -2.65 19.43 0.36
C VAL A 20 -1.32 18.98 0.94
N THR A 21 -0.88 19.68 1.97
CA THR A 21 0.25 19.26 2.80
C THR A 21 -0.17 19.30 4.25
N TYR A 22 0.39 18.39 5.03
CA TYR A 22 0.25 18.39 6.47
C TYR A 22 1.54 17.90 7.08
N LYS A 23 1.90 18.50 8.21
CA LYS A 23 3.05 18.07 8.99
C LYS A 23 2.57 17.74 10.39
N THR A 24 2.88 16.55 10.79
CA THR A 24 2.65 16.11 12.16
C THR A 24 3.95 16.35 12.90
N ASP A 25 3.87 16.94 14.11
CA ASP A 25 5.07 17.27 14.88
C ASP A 25 5.91 16.03 15.19
N ASN A 26 5.30 14.83 15.13
CA ASN A 26 5.92 13.53 15.41
C ASN A 26 5.35 12.31 14.64
N LEU A 27 4.32 12.43 13.78
CA LEU A 27 3.50 11.24 13.43
C LEU A 27 2.71 11.32 12.11
N THR A 28 3.39 11.33 10.96
CA THR A 28 2.75 10.92 9.71
C THR A 28 3.03 9.45 9.66
N LEU A 29 2.01 8.66 10.00
CA LEU A 29 2.18 7.22 10.20
C LEU A 29 2.38 6.55 8.86
N THR A 30 3.63 6.18 8.59
CA THR A 30 3.90 5.05 7.72
C THR A 30 4.10 3.83 8.59
N ILE A 31 3.67 2.68 8.08
CA ILE A 31 3.77 1.42 8.80
C ILE A 31 4.75 0.56 8.01
N ASN A 32 5.73 -0.02 8.69
CA ASN A 32 6.43 -1.18 8.21
C ASN A 32 5.54 -2.42 8.39
N PRO A 33 4.96 -2.97 7.31
CA PRO A 33 3.94 -4.01 7.45
C PRO A 33 4.47 -5.26 8.13
N SER A 34 5.71 -5.67 7.82
CA SER A 34 6.32 -6.86 8.41
C SER A 34 6.52 -6.71 9.92
N ALA A 35 6.99 -5.55 10.39
CA ALA A 35 7.15 -5.31 11.82
C ALA A 35 5.80 -5.23 12.54
N TYR A 36 4.82 -4.54 11.95
CA TYR A 36 3.52 -4.33 12.55
C TYR A 36 2.67 -5.61 12.61
N LEU A 37 2.67 -6.42 11.56
CA LEU A 37 1.95 -7.70 11.55
C LEU A 37 2.52 -8.67 12.59
N ASN A 38 3.85 -8.71 12.76
CA ASN A 38 4.48 -9.50 13.82
C ASN A 38 4.09 -8.99 15.22
N TYR A 39 4.02 -7.67 15.42
CA TYR A 39 3.54 -7.10 16.68
C TYR A 39 2.09 -7.53 16.97
N LEU A 40 1.19 -7.46 15.98
CA LEU A 40 -0.20 -7.88 16.14
C LEU A 40 -0.32 -9.38 16.45
N LEU A 41 0.41 -10.23 15.73
CA LEU A 41 0.44 -11.67 15.96
C LEU A 41 0.92 -12.00 17.38
N ASN A 42 2.03 -11.39 17.82
CA ASN A 42 2.56 -11.58 19.17
C ASN A 42 1.60 -11.09 20.24
N THR A 43 0.91 -9.96 19.99
CA THR A 43 -0.11 -9.43 20.89
C THR A 43 -1.27 -10.43 21.02
N PHE A 44 -1.78 -10.95 19.90
CA PHE A 44 -2.84 -11.95 19.88
C PHE A 44 -2.46 -13.21 20.68
N ILE A 45 -1.25 -13.74 20.46
CA ILE A 45 -0.75 -14.91 21.20
C ILE A 45 -0.59 -14.60 22.69
N SER A 46 -0.07 -13.43 23.06
CA SER A 46 0.11 -13.03 24.46
C SER A 46 -1.20 -12.91 25.24
N LEU A 47 -2.31 -12.67 24.53
CA LEU A 47 -3.65 -12.61 25.07
C LEU A 47 -4.35 -13.99 25.11
N GLY A 48 -3.63 -15.07 24.79
CA GLY A 48 -4.12 -16.44 24.82
C GLY A 48 -4.64 -16.97 23.47
N GLY A 49 -4.50 -16.19 22.39
CA GLY A 49 -4.84 -16.64 21.05
C GLY A 49 -3.92 -17.75 20.55
N THR A 50 -4.47 -18.68 19.77
CA THR A 50 -3.73 -19.76 19.11
C THR A 50 -3.78 -19.62 17.60
N THR A 51 -2.73 -20.05 16.90
CA THR A 51 -2.66 -19.98 15.44
C THR A 51 -2.42 -21.34 14.82
N GLN A 52 -3.02 -21.56 13.66
CA GLN A 52 -2.78 -22.73 12.82
C GLN A 52 -2.50 -22.25 11.40
N HIS A 53 -1.50 -22.85 10.75
CA HIS A 53 -1.21 -22.59 9.35
C HIS A 53 -1.93 -23.64 8.49
N VAL A 54 -3.02 -23.22 7.85
CA VAL A 54 -3.89 -24.07 7.02
C VAL A 54 -4.36 -23.32 5.79
N SER A 55 -4.67 -24.05 4.73
CA SER A 55 -5.36 -23.53 3.54
C SER A 55 -6.76 -24.13 3.50
N LEU A 56 -7.78 -23.27 3.42
CA LEU A 56 -9.19 -23.70 3.42
C LEU A 56 -9.79 -23.47 2.03
N SER A 57 -10.49 -24.47 1.52
CA SER A 57 -11.29 -24.35 0.29
C SER A 57 -12.74 -23.92 0.60
N HIS A 58 -13.19 -24.14 1.83
CA HIS A 58 -14.56 -23.90 2.27
C HIS A 58 -14.58 -23.50 3.76
N LEU A 59 -15.48 -22.58 4.16
CA LEU A 59 -15.54 -22.10 5.56
C LEU A 59 -15.81 -23.19 6.59
N ASN A 60 -16.67 -24.17 6.28
CA ASN A 60 -16.95 -25.30 7.18
C ASN A 60 -15.71 -26.10 7.62
N GLU A 61 -14.58 -26.01 6.90
CA GLU A 61 -13.34 -26.69 7.29
C GLU A 61 -12.69 -26.13 8.56
N CYS A 62 -13.09 -24.93 9.01
CA CYS A 62 -12.63 -24.34 10.28
C CYS A 62 -13.68 -24.28 11.38
N ILE A 63 -14.86 -24.88 11.16
CA ILE A 63 -15.95 -24.90 12.16
C ILE A 63 -15.86 -26.19 12.96
N GLU A 64 -15.51 -26.05 14.23
CA GLU A 64 -15.48 -27.15 15.20
C GLU A 64 -16.76 -27.15 16.06
N SER A 65 -16.99 -28.23 16.82
CA SER A 65 -18.18 -28.35 17.67
C SER A 65 -18.32 -27.27 18.74
N ASP A 66 -17.21 -26.64 19.13
CA ASP A 66 -17.12 -25.54 20.10
C ASP A 66 -16.95 -24.16 19.45
N THR A 67 -17.11 -24.05 18.13
CA THR A 67 -17.03 -22.77 17.41
C THR A 67 -18.37 -22.03 17.48
N ASP A 68 -18.41 -20.92 18.22
CA ASP A 68 -19.60 -20.05 18.29
C ASP A 68 -19.70 -19.07 17.10
N VAL A 69 -18.56 -18.52 16.68
CA VAL A 69 -18.49 -17.45 15.66
C VAL A 69 -17.24 -17.61 14.81
N VAL A 70 -17.40 -17.44 13.49
CA VAL A 70 -16.31 -17.31 12.53
C VAL A 70 -16.26 -15.89 12.00
N ILE A 71 -15.07 -15.27 12.04
CA ILE A 71 -14.81 -13.96 11.42
C ILE A 71 -14.03 -14.19 10.12
N ASN A 72 -14.68 -14.02 8.97
CA ASN A 72 -14.04 -14.18 7.67
C ASN A 72 -13.16 -12.96 7.32
N CYS A 73 -11.84 -13.14 7.35
CA CYS A 73 -10.85 -12.12 6.94
C CYS A 73 -9.99 -12.59 5.74
N SER A 74 -10.57 -13.36 4.81
CA SER A 74 -9.84 -14.03 3.72
C SER A 74 -9.42 -13.15 2.53
N GLY A 75 -9.81 -11.86 2.52
CA GLY A 75 -9.41 -10.92 1.46
C GLY A 75 -9.86 -11.38 0.07
N ILE A 76 -8.95 -11.40 -0.91
CA ILE A 76 -9.24 -11.79 -2.30
C ILE A 76 -9.80 -13.23 -2.39
N HIS A 77 -9.42 -14.12 -1.48
CA HIS A 77 -9.89 -15.51 -1.49
C HIS A 77 -11.40 -15.63 -1.22
N ALA A 78 -12.05 -14.60 -0.66
CA ALA A 78 -13.50 -14.57 -0.46
C ALA A 78 -14.28 -14.74 -1.78
N GLY A 79 -13.70 -14.36 -2.92
CA GLY A 79 -14.33 -14.55 -4.24
C GLY A 79 -14.43 -16.02 -4.68
N THR A 80 -13.62 -16.92 -4.08
CA THR A 80 -13.60 -18.35 -4.43
C THR A 80 -13.78 -19.30 -3.23
N LEU A 81 -13.83 -18.75 -2.01
CA LEU A 81 -13.99 -19.53 -0.79
C LEU A 81 -15.42 -20.07 -0.69
N GLY A 82 -15.55 -21.40 -0.60
CA GLY A 82 -16.86 -22.05 -0.48
C GLY A 82 -17.65 -21.54 0.73
N CYS A 83 -18.97 -21.41 0.54
CA CYS A 83 -19.92 -20.67 1.40
C CYS A 83 -19.84 -19.13 1.37
N VAL A 84 -18.89 -18.54 0.63
CA VAL A 84 -18.79 -17.07 0.46
C VAL A 84 -18.99 -16.71 -1.01
N GLU A 85 -18.06 -17.13 -1.87
CA GLU A 85 -18.14 -17.00 -3.33
C GLU A 85 -18.60 -15.60 -3.79
N ASP A 86 -18.04 -14.54 -3.17
CA ASP A 86 -18.48 -13.16 -3.40
C ASP A 86 -18.05 -12.67 -4.80
N PRO A 87 -18.98 -12.47 -5.76
CA PRO A 87 -18.63 -12.14 -7.13
C PRO A 87 -18.12 -10.72 -7.31
N GLU A 88 -18.29 -9.84 -6.31
CA GLU A 88 -17.80 -8.46 -6.35
C GLU A 88 -16.32 -8.37 -5.96
N VAL A 89 -15.73 -9.47 -5.49
CA VAL A 89 -14.31 -9.52 -5.11
C VAL A 89 -13.43 -9.76 -6.34
N TYR A 90 -12.53 -8.81 -6.61
CA TYR A 90 -11.51 -8.93 -7.65
C TYR A 90 -10.20 -8.25 -7.22
N PRO A 91 -9.04 -8.65 -7.76
CA PRO A 91 -7.77 -8.00 -7.45
C PRO A 91 -7.63 -6.66 -8.19
N ALA A 92 -6.99 -5.71 -7.54
CA ALA A 92 -6.36 -4.56 -8.20
C ALA A 92 -4.84 -4.67 -8.02
N ARG A 93 -4.12 -5.07 -9.07
CA ARG A 93 -2.68 -5.32 -9.00
C ARG A 93 -1.91 -4.00 -8.82
N GLY A 94 -1.12 -3.95 -7.75
CA GLY A 94 -0.19 -2.88 -7.45
C GLY A 94 1.26 -3.37 -7.47
N GLN A 95 2.06 -2.92 -8.44
CA GLN A 95 3.50 -3.11 -8.44
C GLN A 95 4.19 -1.93 -7.74
N THR A 96 5.23 -2.23 -6.97
CA THR A 96 6.08 -1.24 -6.29
C THR A 96 7.55 -1.55 -6.52
N VAL A 97 8.40 -0.56 -6.31
CA VAL A 97 9.85 -0.69 -6.26
C VAL A 97 10.30 -0.35 -4.84
N ILE A 98 11.08 -1.23 -4.23
CA ILE A 98 11.63 -1.03 -2.89
C ILE A 98 13.07 -0.57 -3.02
N VAL A 99 13.40 0.56 -2.40
CA VAL A 99 14.77 1.10 -2.36
C VAL A 99 15.22 1.35 -0.93
N GLN A 100 16.54 1.34 -0.70
CA GLN A 100 17.14 1.72 0.57
C GLN A 100 17.76 3.11 0.43
N LEU A 101 17.35 4.05 1.29
CA LEU A 101 17.90 5.40 1.35
C LEU A 101 18.26 5.75 2.80
N PRO A 102 19.16 6.72 3.03
CA PRO A 102 19.42 7.23 4.38
C PRO A 102 18.13 7.79 4.98
N GLN A 103 17.84 7.42 6.23
CA GLN A 103 16.57 7.73 6.89
C GLN A 103 16.36 9.25 7.05
N GLU A 104 17.44 9.99 7.27
CA GLU A 104 17.46 11.44 7.38
C GLU A 104 17.07 12.14 6.07
N TYR A 105 17.17 11.44 4.94
CA TYR A 105 17.01 12.02 3.61
C TYR A 105 15.54 12.05 3.15
N VAL A 106 14.80 10.96 3.39
CA VAL A 106 13.39 10.85 3.02
C VAL A 106 12.52 10.75 4.27
N ASN A 107 12.24 11.92 4.87
CA ASN A 107 11.39 12.07 6.05
C ASN A 107 9.96 12.55 5.73
N TRP A 108 9.56 12.44 4.47
CA TRP A 108 8.27 12.87 3.95
C TRP A 108 7.63 11.75 3.14
N ALA A 109 6.30 11.68 3.18
CA ALA A 109 5.54 10.86 2.25
C ALA A 109 4.98 11.73 1.13
N PHE A 110 4.82 11.16 -0.05
CA PHE A 110 4.26 11.84 -1.20
C PHE A 110 3.26 10.95 -1.90
N PHE A 111 2.13 11.53 -2.29
CA PHE A 111 1.09 10.85 -3.05
C PHE A 111 0.59 11.80 -4.13
N ARG A 112 0.60 11.30 -5.36
CA ARG A 112 0.05 11.97 -6.53
C ARG A 112 -0.91 11.01 -7.22
N HIS A 113 -2.13 11.49 -7.35
CA HIS A 113 -3.14 10.87 -8.17
C HIS A 113 -3.36 11.76 -9.40
N CYS A 114 -3.08 11.24 -10.59
CA CYS A 114 -3.44 11.92 -11.84
C CYS A 114 -4.80 11.40 -12.29
N ALA A 115 -5.86 12.17 -12.04
CA ALA A 115 -7.12 11.98 -12.77
C ALA A 115 -6.94 12.54 -14.19
N GLY A 116 -6.29 11.79 -15.08
CA GLY A 116 -6.16 12.15 -16.49
C GLY A 116 -7.44 11.84 -17.27
N SER A 117 -7.67 12.54 -18.38
CA SER A 117 -8.84 12.41 -19.27
C SER A 117 -8.91 11.10 -20.07
N SER A 118 -8.09 10.10 -19.76
CA SER A 118 -8.17 8.76 -20.31
C SER A 118 -8.70 7.82 -19.23
N ASN A 119 -9.57 6.88 -19.61
CA ASN A 119 -10.18 5.87 -18.74
C ASN A 119 -9.17 4.87 -18.11
N THR A 120 -7.90 5.25 -17.96
CA THR A 120 -6.83 4.46 -17.35
C THR A 120 -6.44 5.11 -16.03
N TRP A 121 -7.30 4.92 -15.02
CA TRP A 121 -7.02 5.24 -13.62
C TRP A 121 -5.72 4.57 -13.12
N SER A 122 -5.25 3.55 -13.85
CA SER A 122 -4.29 2.54 -13.46
C SER A 122 -2.81 2.93 -13.54
N ASP A 123 -2.42 3.85 -14.43
CA ASP A 123 -1.03 3.91 -14.90
C ASP A 123 -0.23 5.11 -14.37
N ASN A 124 -0.89 6.07 -13.71
CA ASN A 124 -0.28 7.34 -13.36
C ASN A 124 -0.25 7.64 -11.85
N MET A 125 -0.60 6.67 -11.00
CA MET A 125 -0.42 6.82 -9.56
C MET A 125 1.09 6.85 -9.24
N THR A 126 1.49 7.86 -8.48
CA THR A 126 2.89 8.02 -8.04
C THR A 126 2.91 8.27 -6.54
N TYR A 127 3.60 7.42 -5.78
CA TYR A 127 3.78 7.61 -4.36
C TYR A 127 5.19 7.23 -3.89
N VAL A 128 5.61 7.91 -2.83
CA VAL A 128 6.86 7.66 -2.11
C VAL A 128 6.49 7.54 -0.64
N ILE A 129 6.75 6.37 -0.06
CA ILE A 129 6.38 6.07 1.33
C ILE A 129 7.63 5.59 2.05
N PRO A 130 8.27 6.45 2.88
CA PRO A 130 9.40 6.03 3.69
C PRO A 130 8.93 5.17 4.86
N ARG A 131 9.78 4.23 5.29
CA ARG A 131 9.63 3.45 6.52
C ARG A 131 10.70 3.86 7.53
N GLU A 132 10.49 3.51 8.78
CA GLU A 132 11.35 3.87 9.90
C GLU A 132 12.77 3.30 9.83
N ASN A 133 13.05 2.35 8.94
CA ASN A 133 14.34 1.72 8.75
C ASN A 133 15.09 2.18 7.47
N GLY A 134 14.66 3.29 6.86
CA GLY A 134 15.25 3.83 5.63
C GLY A 134 14.82 3.10 4.34
N VAL A 135 13.98 2.06 4.45
CA VAL A 135 13.31 1.47 3.29
C VAL A 135 12.29 2.47 2.76
N VAL A 136 12.31 2.74 1.46
CA VAL A 136 11.34 3.60 0.79
C VAL A 136 10.59 2.80 -0.26
N VAL A 137 9.26 2.85 -0.20
CA VAL A 137 8.39 2.24 -1.22
C VAL A 137 8.11 3.29 -2.28
N LEU A 138 8.50 3.00 -3.51
CA LEU A 138 8.12 3.75 -4.70
C LEU A 138 6.98 3.01 -5.38
N GLY A 139 5.91 3.72 -5.70
CA GLY A 139 4.83 3.12 -6.46
C GLY A 139 4.09 4.13 -7.31
N GLY A 140 3.06 3.71 -8.03
CA GLY A 140 2.69 2.30 -8.20
C GLY A 140 1.79 2.11 -9.39
N THR A 141 1.12 0.96 -9.44
CA THR A 141 0.05 0.67 -10.40
C THR A 141 -1.26 0.40 -9.68
N PHE A 142 -2.35 0.46 -10.42
CA PHE A 142 -3.67 0.02 -9.97
C PHE A 142 -4.38 -0.68 -11.13
N ASN A 143 -4.11 -1.97 -11.36
CA ASN A 143 -4.68 -2.70 -12.49
C ASN A 143 -5.79 -3.65 -12.02
N GLU A 144 -7.04 -3.23 -12.17
CA GLU A 144 -8.22 -4.06 -11.85
C GLU A 144 -8.25 -5.34 -12.68
N HIS A 145 -8.75 -6.42 -12.07
CA HIS A 145 -8.87 -7.76 -12.66
C HIS A 145 -7.55 -8.38 -13.14
N ASN A 146 -6.40 -7.83 -12.74
CA ASN A 146 -5.11 -8.41 -13.06
C ASN A 146 -4.62 -9.33 -11.93
N TYR A 147 -4.49 -10.62 -12.24
CA TYR A 147 -4.07 -11.68 -11.31
C TYR A 147 -2.58 -12.04 -11.43
N SER A 148 -1.83 -11.42 -12.35
CA SER A 148 -0.41 -11.76 -12.54
C SER A 148 0.42 -11.40 -11.31
N THR A 149 1.20 -12.36 -10.83
CA THR A 149 2.20 -12.18 -9.77
C THR A 149 3.60 -11.87 -10.29
N ASP A 150 3.77 -11.83 -11.61
CA ASP A 150 5.06 -11.59 -12.24
C ASP A 150 5.48 -10.13 -12.08
N VAL A 151 6.79 -9.88 -12.00
CA VAL A 151 7.35 -8.54 -12.03
C VAL A 151 7.48 -8.09 -13.48
N ASP A 152 7.10 -6.85 -13.76
CA ASP A 152 7.33 -6.21 -15.06
C ASP A 152 8.41 -5.12 -14.90
N ASP A 153 9.57 -5.34 -15.50
CA ASP A 153 10.71 -4.43 -15.42
C ASP A 153 10.44 -3.06 -16.05
N ASN A 154 9.61 -3.01 -17.10
CA ASN A 154 9.22 -1.73 -17.73
C ASN A 154 8.34 -0.92 -16.77
N ILE A 155 7.44 -1.59 -16.03
CA ILE A 155 6.64 -0.94 -14.99
C ILE A 155 7.54 -0.44 -13.86
N ALA A 156 8.54 -1.24 -13.45
CA ALA A 156 9.48 -0.84 -12.41
C ALA A 156 10.28 0.40 -12.82
N GLU A 157 10.84 0.42 -14.03
CA GLU A 157 11.56 1.57 -14.58
C GLU A 157 10.63 2.79 -14.68
N ALA A 158 9.41 2.63 -15.18
CA ALA A 158 8.44 3.71 -15.26
C ALA A 158 8.08 4.29 -13.88
N ILE A 159 7.93 3.46 -12.84
CA ILE A 159 7.69 3.91 -11.46
C ILE A 159 8.86 4.78 -10.98
N ILE A 160 10.10 4.32 -11.17
CA ILE A 160 11.30 5.07 -10.76
C ILE A 160 11.35 6.42 -11.47
N GLN A 161 11.19 6.43 -12.80
CA GLN A 161 11.23 7.67 -13.59
C GLN A 161 10.15 8.66 -13.16
N ARG A 162 8.92 8.21 -12.91
CA ARG A 162 7.83 9.09 -12.42
C ARG A 162 8.12 9.65 -11.03
N CYS A 163 8.68 8.84 -10.13
CA CYS A 163 9.06 9.27 -8.79
C CYS A 163 10.15 10.35 -8.84
N LEU A 164 11.22 10.13 -9.62
CA LEU A 164 12.31 11.10 -9.79
C LEU A 164 11.86 12.39 -10.48
N ALA A 165 11.01 12.28 -11.52
CA ALA A 165 10.47 13.43 -12.21
C ALA A 165 9.56 14.29 -11.30
N THR A 166 8.82 13.65 -10.39
CA THR A 166 7.88 14.36 -9.50
C THR A 166 8.57 14.88 -8.23
N ARG A 167 9.56 14.15 -7.73
CA ARG A 167 10.37 14.48 -6.55
C ARG A 167 11.86 14.33 -6.87
N PRO A 168 12.48 15.33 -7.52
CA PRO A 168 13.91 15.31 -7.82
C PRO A 168 14.79 15.24 -6.57
N ASP A 169 14.25 15.68 -5.42
CA ASP A 169 14.85 15.61 -4.10
C ASP A 169 14.77 14.22 -3.45
N LEU A 170 14.31 13.19 -4.17
CA LEU A 170 14.27 11.81 -3.70
C LEU A 170 15.67 11.18 -3.55
N LEU A 171 16.65 11.60 -4.36
CA LEU A 171 18.01 11.08 -4.32
C LEU A 171 18.97 12.09 -3.65
N PRO A 172 19.93 11.63 -2.83
CA PRO A 172 20.98 12.49 -2.28
C PRO A 172 21.70 13.28 -3.37
N PRO A 173 22.14 14.53 -3.09
CA PRO A 173 23.05 15.22 -4.00
C PRO A 173 24.32 14.37 -4.17
N GLY A 174 24.69 14.13 -5.43
CA GLY A 174 25.88 13.34 -5.80
C GLY A 174 27.20 14.04 -5.53
#